data_AF-A0A419R2G8-F1
#
_entry.id   AF-A0A419R2G8-F1
#
_cell.length_a   1.000
_cell.length_b   1.000
_cell.length_c   1.000
_cell.angle_alpha   90.00
_cell.angle_beta   90.00
_cell.angle_gamma   90.00
#
_symmetry.space_group_name_H-M   'P 1'
#
loop_
_entity.id
_entity.type
_entity.pdbx_description
1 polymer ?
#
loop_
_entity_poly.entity_id
_entity_poly.type
_entity_poly.pdbx_seq_one_letter_code
_entity_poly.pdbx_strand_id
1 'polypeptide(L)'
;MADANFASLSPSLLARKGGAKPAMRPQHAMIASMPHVAPSTFSGNDETLEDLGWNDMGEEFAPAPAEPIYLTPAPHNPDAEAEAQANDRAAERQLNDPASDVRRPFVVEQQAELARAVAATRHTDTKGHKPGKRVAFTLRLDAERHLKLKLASTINNCSAQQLVTEALDTLIAKMPEIETLAAQVKHR
;
A
#
# COMPACT_ATOMS: atom_id res chain seq x y z
N MET A 1 36.69 -9.26 24.57
CA MET A 1 35.50 -8.63 25.17
C MET A 1 35.43 -7.20 24.67
N ALA A 2 34.49 -6.90 23.78
CA ALA A 2 34.17 -5.54 23.36
C ALA A 2 32.68 -5.55 22.96
N ASP A 3 31.82 -5.29 23.93
CA ASP A 3 30.39 -5.16 23.73
C ASP A 3 30.12 -3.86 22.95
N ALA A 4 29.82 -4.00 21.67
CA ALA A 4 29.24 -2.93 20.87
C ALA A 4 27.78 -2.77 21.33
N ASN A 5 27.62 -1.98 22.38
CA ASN A 5 26.35 -1.57 22.95
C ASN A 5 25.57 -0.80 21.86
N PHE A 6 24.75 -1.51 21.08
CA PHE A 6 23.80 -0.92 20.16
C PHE A 6 22.89 -0.01 20.97
N ALA A 7 23.08 1.29 20.83
CA ALA A 7 22.13 2.30 21.25
C ALA A 7 20.78 1.94 20.61
N SER A 8 19.87 1.37 21.40
CA SER A 8 18.52 1.08 20.97
C SER A 8 17.87 2.40 20.54
N LEU A 9 17.49 2.47 19.26
CA LEU A 9 16.78 3.59 18.67
C LEU A 9 15.37 3.66 19.28
N SER A 10 15.29 4.15 20.52
CA SER A 10 14.00 4.47 21.13
C SER A 10 13.39 5.65 20.36
N PRO A 11 12.05 5.65 20.11
CA PRO A 11 11.37 6.74 19.42
C PRO A 11 11.64 8.14 20.01
N SER A 12 11.99 8.18 21.30
CA SER A 12 12.37 9.41 22.03
C SER A 12 13.71 10.02 21.55
N LEU A 13 14.66 9.19 21.10
CA LEU A 13 15.94 9.64 20.54
C LEU A 13 15.80 10.17 19.10
N LEU A 14 14.91 9.58 18.30
CA LEU A 14 14.62 10.07 16.94
C LEU A 14 13.93 11.44 16.96
N ALA A 15 13.06 11.69 17.95
CA ALA A 15 12.34 12.95 18.10
C ALA A 15 13.22 14.13 18.57
N ARG A 16 14.43 13.88 19.08
CA ARG A 16 15.30 14.93 19.64
C ARG A 16 16.30 15.55 18.67
N LYS A 17 16.31 15.14 17.39
CA LYS A 17 17.11 15.78 16.32
C LYS A 17 16.36 16.84 15.52
N GLY A 18 15.26 17.37 16.07
CA GLY A 18 14.57 18.53 15.54
C GLY A 18 13.44 18.89 16.48
N GLY A 19 13.55 20.03 17.16
CA GLY A 19 12.58 20.51 18.16
C GLY A 19 11.21 20.91 17.60
N ALA A 20 10.74 20.26 16.53
CA ALA A 20 9.40 20.44 16.02
C ALA A 20 8.44 19.60 16.88
N LYS A 21 7.49 20.28 17.54
CA LYS A 21 6.35 19.61 18.17
C LYS A 21 5.57 18.88 17.06
N PRO A 22 5.23 17.59 17.22
CA PRO A 22 4.43 16.88 16.24
C PRO A 22 3.09 17.62 16.08
N ALA A 23 2.73 17.96 14.84
CA ALA A 23 1.49 18.66 14.52
C ALA A 23 0.24 17.83 14.88
N MET A 24 0.41 16.53 15.14
CA MET A 24 -0.65 15.62 15.55
C MET A 24 -0.57 15.28 17.03
N ARG A 25 -1.71 15.44 17.72
CA ARG A 25 -1.91 14.94 19.09
C ARG A 25 -1.92 13.41 19.03
N PRO A 26 -1.08 12.69 19.78
CA PRO A 26 -1.02 11.23 19.70
C PRO A 26 -2.33 10.63 20.21
N GLN A 27 -3.08 9.97 19.32
CA GLN A 27 -4.35 9.29 19.65
C GLN A 27 -4.18 8.19 20.72
N HIS A 28 -2.95 7.75 20.99
CA HIS A 28 -2.64 6.82 22.08
C HIS A 28 -2.93 7.39 23.47
N ALA A 29 -2.97 8.71 23.63
CA ALA A 29 -3.36 9.34 24.90
C ALA A 29 -4.87 9.24 25.19
N MET A 30 -5.71 8.99 24.17
CA MET A 30 -7.16 8.78 24.36
C MET A 30 -7.52 7.34 24.76
N ILE A 31 -6.71 6.35 24.36
CA ILE A 31 -6.92 4.94 24.73
C ILE A 31 -6.57 4.68 26.21
N ALA A 32 -5.60 5.42 26.75
CA ALA A 32 -5.20 5.28 28.16
C ALA A 32 -6.17 5.93 29.16
N SER A 33 -7.09 6.79 28.71
CA SER A 33 -8.02 7.53 29.58
C SER A 33 -9.44 6.95 29.67
N MET A 34 -9.71 5.80 29.05
CA MET A 34 -11.03 5.15 29.16
C MET A 34 -10.94 3.87 30.01
N PRO A 35 -11.60 3.80 31.18
CA PRO A 35 -11.81 2.54 31.86
C PRO A 35 -12.95 1.78 31.16
N HIS A 36 -12.65 0.56 30.71
CA HIS A 36 -13.57 -0.49 30.24
C HIS A 36 -14.38 -0.22 28.98
N VAL A 37 -13.88 -0.69 27.83
CA VAL A 37 -14.76 -1.21 26.77
C VAL A 37 -14.14 -2.49 26.18
N ALA A 38 -14.92 -3.57 26.16
CA ALA A 38 -14.57 -4.88 25.61
C ALA A 38 -14.37 -4.81 24.08
N PRO A 39 -13.58 -5.73 23.47
CA PRO A 39 -13.13 -5.62 22.08
C PRO A 39 -14.20 -6.03 21.03
N SER A 40 -15.49 -6.09 21.39
CA SER A 40 -16.53 -6.68 20.55
C SER A 40 -17.55 -5.69 19.96
N THR A 41 -17.30 -4.38 20.04
CA THR A 41 -18.23 -3.35 19.51
C THR A 41 -17.65 -2.51 18.38
N PHE A 42 -16.67 -3.02 17.63
CA PHE A 42 -16.32 -2.43 16.32
C PHE A 42 -17.29 -2.92 15.23
N SER A 43 -18.58 -2.72 15.48
CA SER A 43 -19.63 -2.84 14.48
C SER A 43 -20.60 -1.72 14.79
N GLY A 44 -20.38 -0.58 14.15
CA GLY A 44 -21.09 0.65 14.48
C GLY A 44 -20.52 1.83 13.72
N ASN A 45 -21.13 2.03 12.54
CA ASN A 45 -21.37 3.34 11.91
C ASN A 45 -20.30 3.86 10.95
N ASP A 46 -20.17 3.19 9.80
CA ASP A 46 -19.55 3.76 8.59
C ASP A 46 -20.21 5.10 8.22
N GLU A 47 -21.53 5.21 8.39
CA GLU A 47 -22.30 6.45 8.17
C GLU A 47 -21.82 7.65 9.03
N THR A 48 -21.33 7.42 10.26
CA THR A 48 -20.82 8.53 11.10
C THR A 48 -19.39 8.93 10.76
N LEU A 49 -18.64 8.07 10.07
CA LEU A 49 -17.33 8.39 9.52
C LEU A 49 -17.46 9.10 8.17
N GLU A 50 -18.51 8.81 7.41
CA GLU A 50 -18.85 9.47 6.15
C GLU A 50 -19.44 10.89 6.35
N ASP A 51 -20.12 11.16 7.47
CA ASP A 51 -20.71 12.46 7.85
C ASP A 51 -19.69 13.52 8.35
N LEU A 52 -18.39 13.22 8.30
CA LEU A 52 -17.33 14.16 8.72
C LEU A 52 -17.05 15.28 7.69
N GLY A 53 -17.96 15.51 6.73
CA GLY A 53 -17.88 16.60 5.76
C GLY A 53 -16.63 16.58 4.87
N TRP A 54 -15.85 15.50 4.90
CA TRP A 54 -14.65 15.31 4.08
C TRP A 54 -14.95 14.54 2.79
N ASN A 55 -16.05 13.78 2.78
CA ASN A 55 -16.66 13.17 1.61
C ASN A 55 -17.74 14.05 0.95
N ASP A 56 -18.10 15.18 1.57
CA ASP A 56 -18.99 16.19 0.96
C ASP A 56 -18.17 17.12 0.05
N MET A 57 -17.45 16.52 -0.90
CA MET A 57 -17.00 17.22 -2.09
C MET A 57 -18.23 17.34 -2.98
N GLY A 58 -19.00 18.40 -2.72
CA GLY A 58 -20.25 18.82 -3.35
C GLY A 58 -20.77 17.94 -4.49
N GLU A 59 -22.03 17.52 -4.37
CA GLU A 59 -22.87 17.04 -5.48
C GLU A 59 -22.36 17.60 -6.81
N GLU A 60 -22.10 16.75 -7.81
CA GLU A 60 -21.61 17.12 -9.14
C GLU A 60 -22.48 18.26 -9.72
N PHE A 61 -22.12 19.48 -9.36
CA PHE A 61 -22.76 20.67 -9.86
C PHE A 61 -22.15 20.80 -11.24
N ALA A 62 -22.91 20.37 -12.26
CA ALA A 62 -22.60 20.73 -13.63
C ALA A 62 -22.20 22.22 -13.62
N PRO A 63 -21.04 22.61 -14.17
CA PRO A 63 -20.58 23.98 -14.07
C PRO A 63 -21.61 24.87 -14.76
N ALA A 64 -22.52 25.43 -13.97
CA ALA A 64 -23.37 26.51 -14.42
C ALA A 64 -22.42 27.66 -14.77
N PRO A 65 -22.68 28.41 -15.85
CA PRO A 65 -21.90 29.61 -16.13
C PRO A 65 -21.98 30.50 -14.88
N ALA A 66 -20.85 30.62 -14.18
CA ALA A 66 -20.77 31.44 -12.99
C ALA A 66 -20.86 32.89 -13.44
N GLU A 67 -22.02 33.52 -13.27
CA GLU A 67 -22.15 34.96 -13.47
C GLU A 67 -21.34 35.68 -12.39
N PRO A 68 -20.25 36.39 -12.76
CA PRO A 68 -19.44 37.07 -11.77
C PRO A 68 -20.26 38.20 -11.14
N ILE A 69 -20.45 38.12 -9.82
CA ILE A 69 -21.01 39.23 -9.06
C ILE A 69 -19.92 40.29 -8.93
N TYR A 70 -20.10 41.45 -9.57
CA TYR A 70 -19.14 42.54 -9.50
C TYR A 70 -19.28 43.29 -8.16
N LEU A 71 -18.38 43.01 -7.21
CA LEU A 71 -18.31 43.73 -5.92
C LEU A 71 -17.62 45.12 -6.02
N THR A 72 -17.11 45.50 -7.19
CA THR A 72 -16.50 46.81 -7.48
C THR A 72 -17.33 47.60 -8.50
N PRO A 73 -17.45 48.94 -8.36
CA PRO A 73 -18.31 49.76 -9.19
C PRO A 73 -17.72 50.09 -10.58
N ALA A 74 -16.73 49.32 -11.05
CA ALA A 74 -16.19 49.52 -12.40
C ALA A 74 -17.20 49.00 -13.43
N PRO A 75 -17.48 49.74 -14.51
CA PRO A 75 -18.40 49.26 -15.55
C PRO A 75 -17.84 48.00 -16.19
N HIS A 76 -18.71 46.99 -16.33
CA HIS A 76 -18.46 45.77 -17.09
C HIS A 76 -17.92 46.13 -18.49
N ASN A 77 -16.71 45.66 -18.82
CA ASN A 77 -16.07 45.91 -20.10
C ASN A 77 -16.02 44.60 -20.92
N PRO A 78 -16.96 44.40 -21.87
CA PRO A 78 -17.05 43.16 -22.64
C PRO A 78 -15.82 42.92 -23.53
N ASP A 79 -15.12 43.98 -23.93
CA ASP A 79 -13.91 43.88 -24.75
C ASP A 79 -12.76 43.25 -23.96
N ALA A 80 -12.62 43.59 -22.67
CA ALA A 80 -11.60 43.01 -21.79
C ALA A 80 -11.86 41.53 -21.51
N GLU A 81 -13.13 41.12 -21.42
CA GLU A 81 -13.51 39.71 -21.26
C GLU A 81 -13.21 38.89 -22.52
N ALA A 82 -13.47 39.46 -23.70
CA ALA A 82 -13.13 38.84 -24.98
C ALA A 82 -11.61 38.65 -25.15
N GLU A 83 -10.81 39.63 -24.73
CA GLU A 83 -9.35 39.53 -24.71
C GLU A 83 -8.85 38.47 -23.71
N ALA A 84 -9.41 38.41 -22.50
CA ALA A 84 -9.07 37.37 -21.52
C ALA A 84 -9.35 35.97 -22.06
N GLN A 85 -10.53 35.76 -22.65
CA GLN A 85 -10.89 34.48 -23.27
C GLN A 85 -10.01 34.12 -24.48
N ALA A 86 -9.49 35.11 -25.22
CA ALA A 86 -8.55 34.88 -26.30
C ALA A 86 -7.17 34.47 -25.77
N ASN A 87 -6.72 35.10 -24.68
CA ASN A 87 -5.46 34.78 -24.00
C ASN A 87 -5.49 33.38 -23.37
N ASP A 88 -6.60 33.00 -22.72
CA ASP A 88 -6.76 31.67 -22.13
C ASP A 88 -6.68 30.59 -23.21
N ARG A 89 -7.40 30.77 -24.32
CA ARG A 89 -7.34 29.86 -25.48
C ARG A 89 -5.95 29.79 -26.11
N ALA A 90 -5.19 30.87 -26.10
CA ALA A 90 -3.81 30.88 -26.59
C ALA A 90 -2.86 30.14 -25.63
N ALA A 91 -3.04 30.31 -24.31
CA ALA A 91 -2.27 29.60 -23.28
C ALA A 91 -2.53 28.09 -23.29
N GLU A 92 -3.79 27.67 -23.43
CA GLU A 92 -4.15 26.24 -23.57
C GLU A 92 -3.48 25.59 -24.78
N ARG A 93 -3.40 26.32 -25.91
CA ARG A 93 -2.71 25.83 -27.12
C ARG A 93 -1.20 25.71 -26.91
N GLN A 94 -0.59 26.62 -26.16
CA GLN A 94 0.84 26.55 -25.83
C GLN A 94 1.16 25.39 -24.88
N LEU A 95 0.29 25.11 -23.90
CA LEU A 95 0.45 23.99 -22.97
C LEU A 95 0.26 22.62 -23.66
N ASN A 96 -0.63 22.55 -24.64
CA ASN A 96 -0.90 21.33 -25.40
C ASN A 96 -0.02 21.17 -26.64
N ASP A 97 0.93 22.07 -26.87
CA ASP A 97 1.85 21.97 -28.01
C ASP A 97 2.81 20.79 -27.78
N PRO A 98 2.75 19.71 -28.60
CA PRO A 98 3.67 18.58 -28.48
C PRO A 98 5.13 18.95 -28.79
N ALA A 99 5.37 20.13 -29.38
CA ALA A 99 6.71 20.67 -29.61
C ALA A 99 7.27 21.45 -28.41
N SER A 100 6.48 21.69 -27.36
CA SER A 100 7.01 22.17 -26.08
C SER A 100 7.85 21.06 -25.45
N ASP A 101 9.16 21.10 -25.70
CA ASP A 101 10.15 20.18 -25.13
C ASP A 101 10.35 20.47 -23.63
N VAL A 102 9.29 20.20 -22.85
CA VAL A 102 9.38 20.10 -21.41
C VAL A 102 10.10 18.78 -21.14
N ARG A 103 11.44 18.89 -21.05
CA ARG A 103 12.35 17.84 -20.63
C ARG A 103 11.66 16.99 -19.56
N ARG A 104 11.34 15.74 -19.90
CA ARG A 104 10.60 14.85 -18.99
C ARG A 104 11.37 14.78 -17.68
N PRO A 105 10.70 14.95 -16.53
CA PRO A 105 11.40 14.89 -15.25
C PRO A 105 11.99 13.49 -15.06
N PHE A 106 13.23 13.42 -14.61
CA PHE A 106 14.00 12.19 -14.38
C PHE A 106 13.23 11.11 -13.59
N VAL A 107 12.35 11.53 -12.67
CA VAL A 107 11.50 10.63 -11.88
C VAL A 107 10.55 9.80 -12.75
N VAL A 108 10.00 10.37 -13.82
CA VAL A 108 9.08 9.67 -14.74
C VAL A 108 9.85 8.64 -15.56
N GLU A 109 11.08 8.95 -15.95
CA GLU A 109 11.96 8.00 -16.63
C GLU A 109 12.33 6.82 -15.72
N GLN A 110 12.69 7.11 -14.47
CA GLN A 110 13.00 6.08 -13.47
C GLN A 110 11.79 5.18 -13.17
N GLN A 111 10.59 5.75 -13.06
CA GLN A 111 9.36 4.98 -12.87
C GLN A 111 9.06 4.08 -14.07
N ALA A 112 9.27 4.56 -15.29
CA ALA A 112 9.09 3.75 -16.50
C ALA A 112 10.11 2.59 -16.56
N GLU A 113 11.35 2.83 -16.16
CA GLU A 113 12.39 1.80 -16.08
C GLU A 113 12.07 0.73 -15.02
N LEU A 114 11.66 1.15 -13.83
CA LEU A 114 11.18 0.26 -12.76
C LEU A 114 9.98 -0.57 -13.22
N ALA A 115 8.99 0.06 -13.86
CA ALA A 115 7.81 -0.63 -14.37
C ALA A 115 8.19 -1.71 -15.40
N ARG A 116 9.14 -1.41 -16.29
CA ARG A 116 9.67 -2.36 -17.27
C ARG A 116 10.41 -3.52 -16.62
N ALA A 117 11.25 -3.24 -15.62
CA ALA A 117 11.98 -4.27 -14.88
C ALA A 117 11.01 -5.24 -14.18
N VAL A 118 10.02 -4.72 -13.46
CA VAL A 118 9.01 -5.52 -12.74
C VAL A 118 8.16 -6.36 -13.70
N ALA A 119 7.77 -5.81 -14.85
CA ALA A 119 7.04 -6.56 -15.88
C ALA A 119 7.89 -7.72 -16.42
N ALA A 120 9.17 -7.48 -16.72
CA ALA A 120 10.08 -8.52 -17.21
C ALA A 120 10.26 -9.67 -16.20
N THR A 121 10.37 -9.37 -14.90
CA THR A 121 10.48 -10.40 -13.85
C THR A 121 9.21 -11.23 -13.72
N ARG A 122 8.03 -10.60 -13.87
CA ARG A 122 6.74 -11.31 -13.81
C ARG A 122 6.55 -12.28 -14.98
N HIS A 123 7.03 -11.94 -16.16
CA HIS A 123 6.86 -12.80 -17.34
C HIS A 123 7.70 -14.08 -17.27
N THR A 124 8.86 -14.07 -16.59
CA THR A 124 9.71 -15.27 -16.45
C THR A 124 9.14 -16.31 -15.47
N ASP A 125 8.23 -15.94 -14.57
CA ASP A 125 7.61 -16.86 -13.60
C ASP A 125 6.35 -17.58 -14.12
N THR A 126 5.90 -17.29 -15.34
CA THR A 126 4.59 -17.78 -15.84
C THR A 126 4.63 -19.13 -16.55
N LYS A 127 5.78 -19.82 -16.58
CA LYS A 127 5.83 -21.27 -16.86
C LYS A 127 5.67 -22.11 -15.59
N GLY A 128 5.03 -21.56 -14.56
CA GLY A 128 4.65 -22.26 -13.36
C GLY A 128 3.52 -23.25 -13.62
N HIS A 129 3.73 -24.51 -13.23
CA HIS A 129 2.73 -25.56 -13.07
C HIS A 129 1.40 -24.97 -12.62
N LYS A 130 0.29 -25.21 -13.36
CA LYS A 130 -1.04 -24.75 -12.96
C LYS A 130 -1.25 -25.18 -11.50
N PRO A 131 -1.39 -24.24 -10.55
CA PRO A 131 -1.48 -24.62 -9.16
C PRO A 131 -2.78 -25.42 -9.00
N GLY A 132 -2.65 -26.71 -8.71
CA GLY A 132 -3.77 -27.53 -8.29
C GLY A 132 -4.48 -26.90 -7.09
N LYS A 133 -5.68 -27.38 -6.78
CA LYS A 133 -6.47 -26.89 -5.65
C LYS A 133 -5.65 -26.96 -4.35
N ARG A 134 -5.16 -25.80 -3.88
CA ARG A 134 -4.34 -25.71 -2.68
C ARG A 134 -5.22 -25.93 -1.45
N VAL A 135 -4.80 -26.83 -0.58
CA VAL A 135 -5.46 -27.08 0.70
C VAL A 135 -4.69 -26.30 1.78
N ALA A 136 -5.40 -25.53 2.59
CA ALA A 136 -4.81 -24.84 3.73
C ALA A 136 -4.69 -25.81 4.90
N PHE A 137 -3.52 -25.86 5.53
CA PHE A 137 -3.30 -26.56 6.79
C PHE A 137 -2.77 -25.57 7.83
N THR A 138 -3.31 -25.63 9.05
CA THR A 138 -2.81 -24.85 10.18
C THR A 138 -1.94 -25.74 11.05
N LEU A 139 -0.65 -25.45 11.16
CA LEU A 139 0.30 -26.17 12.01
C LEU A 139 0.49 -25.46 13.34
N ARG A 140 0.33 -26.18 14.45
CA ARG A 140 0.65 -25.68 15.79
C ARG A 140 2.07 -26.09 16.16
N LEU A 141 2.91 -25.13 16.50
CA LEU A 141 4.29 -25.33 16.94
C LEU A 141 4.45 -24.77 18.36
N ASP A 142 5.26 -25.44 19.18
CA ASP A 142 5.77 -24.86 20.42
C ASP A 142 6.75 -23.71 20.14
N ALA A 143 7.00 -22.89 21.15
CA ALA A 143 7.82 -21.69 21.02
C ALA A 143 9.25 -22.01 20.54
N GLU A 144 9.85 -23.10 20.99
CA GLU A 144 11.20 -23.48 20.59
C GLU A 144 11.27 -23.92 19.13
N ARG A 145 10.32 -24.76 18.67
CA ARG A 145 10.25 -25.17 17.26
C ARG A 145 9.99 -23.99 16.33
N HIS A 146 9.12 -23.06 16.73
CA HIS A 146 8.88 -21.85 15.96
C HIS A 146 10.13 -20.97 15.84
N LEU A 147 10.90 -20.81 16.93
CA LEU A 147 12.17 -20.08 16.89
C LEU A 147 13.18 -20.75 15.96
N LYS A 148 13.33 -22.07 16.04
CA LYS A 148 14.21 -22.86 15.17
C LYS A 148 13.82 -22.71 13.69
N LEU A 149 12.52 -22.78 13.37
CA LEU A 149 12.02 -22.59 12.01
C LEU A 149 12.31 -21.17 11.49
N LYS A 150 12.16 -20.15 12.34
CA LYS A 150 12.48 -18.76 11.99
C LYS A 150 13.97 -18.59 11.68
N LEU A 151 14.84 -19.13 12.53
CA LEU A 151 16.29 -19.09 12.29
C LEU A 151 16.68 -19.84 11.01
N ALA A 152 16.11 -21.03 10.78
CA ALA A 152 16.34 -21.79 9.55
C ALA A 152 15.91 -21.00 8.30
N SER A 153 14.78 -20.30 8.35
CA SER A 153 14.29 -19.44 7.26
C SER A 153 15.26 -18.30 6.98
N THR A 154 15.80 -17.66 8.02
CA THR A 154 16.77 -16.56 7.86
C THR A 154 18.11 -17.03 7.29
N ILE A 155 18.60 -18.20 7.69
CA ILE A 155 19.89 -18.74 7.23
C ILE A 155 19.81 -19.16 5.77
N ASN A 156 18.72 -19.80 5.37
CA ASN A 156 18.54 -20.32 4.01
C ASN A 156 17.94 -19.29 3.03
N ASN A 157 17.66 -18.06 3.49
CA ASN A 157 17.04 -16.99 2.72
C ASN A 157 15.77 -17.43 1.96
N CYS A 158 14.93 -18.23 2.62
CA CYS A 158 13.68 -18.73 2.07
C CYS A 158 12.55 -18.69 3.09
N SER A 159 11.32 -18.80 2.62
CA SER A 159 10.14 -18.71 3.48
C SER A 159 9.97 -19.97 4.34
N ALA A 160 9.38 -19.80 5.53
CA ALA A 160 9.04 -20.92 6.41
C ALA A 160 8.13 -21.95 5.70
N GLN A 161 7.25 -21.50 4.80
CA GLN A 161 6.39 -22.39 4.01
C GLN A 161 7.21 -23.27 3.07
N GLN A 162 8.20 -22.71 2.36
CA GLN A 162 9.05 -23.48 1.44
C GLN A 162 9.83 -24.56 2.20
N LEU A 163 10.47 -24.20 3.31
CA LEU A 163 11.23 -25.16 4.13
C LEU A 163 10.36 -26.31 4.65
N VAL A 164 9.14 -26.00 5.14
CA VAL A 164 8.21 -27.02 5.63
C VAL A 164 7.70 -27.91 4.49
N THR A 165 7.47 -27.34 3.31
CA THR A 165 7.04 -28.08 2.12
C THR A 165 8.13 -29.04 1.66
N GLU A 166 9.37 -28.57 1.52
CA GLU A 166 10.51 -29.40 1.13
C GLU A 166 10.79 -30.53 2.13
N ALA A 167 10.71 -30.23 3.42
CA ALA A 167 10.85 -31.24 4.47
C ALA A 167 9.75 -32.30 4.41
N LEU A 168 8.50 -31.88 4.12
CA LEU A 168 7.37 -32.79 3.94
C LEU A 168 7.55 -33.68 2.71
N ASP A 169 7.93 -33.10 1.57
CA ASP A 169 8.17 -33.84 0.33
C ASP A 169 9.29 -34.88 0.53
N THR A 170 10.38 -34.50 1.20
CA THR A 170 11.49 -35.40 1.55
C THR A 170 11.05 -36.52 2.49
N LEU A 171 10.13 -36.24 3.43
CA LEU A 171 9.61 -37.23 4.35
C LEU A 171 8.67 -38.21 3.64
N ILE A 172 7.78 -37.73 2.78
CA ILE A 172 6.86 -38.56 1.99
C ILE A 172 7.62 -39.45 1.01
N ALA A 173 8.67 -38.92 0.38
CA ALA A 173 9.52 -39.68 -0.54
C ALA A 173 10.18 -40.91 0.12
N LYS A 174 10.35 -40.91 1.45
CA LYS A 174 10.88 -42.06 2.22
C LYS A 174 9.81 -43.13 2.49
N MET A 175 8.54 -42.86 2.23
CA MET A 175 7.39 -43.72 2.54
C MET A 175 6.56 -43.99 1.27
N PRO A 176 7.09 -44.78 0.30
CA PRO A 176 6.41 -45.04 -0.97
C PRO A 176 5.07 -45.77 -0.80
N GLU A 177 4.87 -46.47 0.32
CA GLU A 177 3.61 -47.14 0.66
C GLU A 177 2.42 -46.16 0.70
N ILE A 178 2.64 -44.90 1.07
CA ILE A 178 1.59 -43.86 1.15
C ILE A 178 1.00 -43.57 -0.24
N GLU A 179 1.80 -43.65 -1.30
CA GLU A 179 1.33 -43.41 -2.66
C GLU A 179 0.33 -44.48 -3.12
N THR A 180 0.59 -45.75 -2.75
CA THR A 180 -0.30 -46.86 -3.10
C THR A 180 -1.65 -46.74 -2.39
N LEU A 181 -1.65 -46.35 -1.11
CA LEU A 181 -2.86 -46.07 -0.34
C LEU A 181 -3.61 -44.86 -0.90
N ALA A 182 -2.89 -43.79 -1.28
CA ALA A 182 -3.50 -42.60 -1.88
C ALA A 182 -4.19 -42.93 -3.22
N ALA A 183 -3.61 -43.83 -4.03
CA ALA A 183 -4.24 -44.29 -5.26
C ALA A 183 -5.55 -45.04 -4.97
N GLN A 184 -5.57 -45.95 -3.99
CA GLN A 184 -6.77 -46.70 -3.60
C GLN A 184 -7.91 -45.78 -3.14
N VAL A 185 -7.62 -44.72 -2.37
CA VAL A 185 -8.64 -43.77 -1.90
C VAL A 185 -9.21 -42.94 -3.04
N LYS A 186 -8.41 -42.56 -4.05
CA LYS A 186 -8.89 -41.79 -5.22
C LYS A 186 -9.81 -42.59 -6.15
N HIS A 187 -9.71 -43.91 -6.13
CA HIS A 187 -10.56 -44.79 -6.93
C HIS A 187 -11.92 -45.09 -6.28
N ARG A 188 -12.14 -44.61 -5.05
CA ARG A 188 -13.37 -44.82 -4.29
C ARG A 188 -14.17 -43.52 -4.21
#